data_AF-A0A9R1RWL5-F1
#
_entry.id   AF-A0A9R1RWL5-F1
#
_cell.length_a   1.000
_cell.length_b   1.000
_cell.length_c   1.000
_cell.angle_alpha   90.00
_cell.angle_beta   90.00
_cell.angle_gamma   90.00
#
_symmetry.space_group_name_H-M   'P 1'
#
loop_
_entity.id
_entity.type
_entity.pdbx_description
1 polymer ?
#
loop_
_entity_poly.entity_id
_entity_poly.type
_entity_poly.pdbx_seq_one_letter_code
_entity_poly.pdbx_strand_id
1 'polypeptide(L)'
;MSRMGVRGGGGAVALGCKMVGGGRDGTLDVCTRVCIVDEQEAILYESFVKPLIPVTHYRYETTGIRPEHLRDAPMVKQAIRRVQDILLNGEQSYPYSSRGAARLLVGHGLEHDLDTLGMDYPAHLRRDTATYPPLMKTSARLMSNSVRYLTRSCLGYDIQTGGHHHPYDDCVAAMQLYRRMCAMSHLHLHGRPKDDEDESTVKAFPAWRQRELERMSPEELLAMSKPDYQCWCLEDVRRC
;
A
#
# COMPACT_ATOMS: atom_id res chain seq x y z
N MET A 1 14.60 -27.15 -3.19
CA MET A 1 13.70 -26.72 -2.09
C MET A 1 13.06 -25.41 -2.52
N SER A 2 11.76 -25.42 -2.84
CA SER A 2 11.04 -24.28 -3.43
C SER A 2 11.10 -23.03 -2.56
N ARG A 3 11.66 -21.94 -3.10
CA ARG A 3 11.43 -20.59 -2.56
C ARG A 3 10.05 -20.13 -3.03
N MET A 4 9.05 -20.30 -2.15
CA MET A 4 7.75 -19.65 -2.30
C MET A 4 7.99 -18.14 -2.34
N GLY A 5 7.53 -17.47 -3.39
CA GLY A 5 7.21 -16.05 -3.27
C GLY A 5 6.26 -15.93 -2.08
N VAL A 6 6.58 -15.06 -1.12
CA VAL A 6 5.78 -14.91 0.10
C VAL A 6 4.42 -14.35 -0.30
N ARG A 7 3.46 -15.26 -0.47
CA ARG A 7 2.05 -14.96 -0.68
C ARG A 7 1.46 -14.63 0.69
N GLY A 8 0.81 -13.47 0.81
CA GLY A 8 -0.17 -13.27 1.87
C GLY A 8 -1.42 -14.08 1.54
N GLY A 9 -1.47 -15.33 1.98
CA GLY A 9 -2.62 -16.25 1.82
C GLY A 9 -3.87 -15.80 2.57
N GLY A 10 -3.85 -14.65 3.26
CA GLY A 10 -5.00 -14.06 3.95
C GLY A 10 -5.85 -13.08 3.12
N GLY A 11 -5.53 -12.86 1.85
CA GLY A 11 -6.16 -11.83 1.01
C GLY A 11 -5.61 -10.42 1.28
N ALA A 12 -6.14 -9.41 0.59
CA ALA A 12 -5.75 -8.01 0.79
C ALA A 12 -6.76 -7.24 1.65
N VAL A 13 -6.26 -6.26 2.40
CA VAL A 13 -7.06 -5.26 3.11
C VAL A 13 -6.48 -3.88 2.85
N ALA A 14 -7.33 -2.86 2.78
CA ALA A 14 -6.86 -1.47 2.66
C ALA A 14 -6.99 -0.74 3.99
N LEU A 15 -5.99 0.07 4.33
CA LEU A 15 -5.93 0.91 5.52
C LEU A 15 -5.93 2.38 5.10
N GLY A 16 -6.60 3.21 5.90
CA GLY A 16 -6.54 4.65 5.79
C GLY A 16 -6.84 5.31 7.13
N CYS A 17 -6.10 6.38 7.43
CA CYS A 17 -6.30 7.16 8.64
C CYS A 17 -6.79 8.58 8.35
N LYS A 18 -7.35 9.22 9.38
CA LYS A 18 -7.45 10.68 9.47
C LYS A 18 -6.65 11.17 10.65
N MET A 19 -5.90 12.22 10.38
CA MET A 19 -4.97 12.81 11.32
C MET A 19 -5.40 14.23 11.66
N VAL A 20 -5.20 14.59 12.91
CA VAL A 20 -5.29 15.95 13.42
C VAL A 20 -3.90 16.44 13.80
N GLY A 21 -3.75 17.75 14.01
CA GLY A 21 -2.53 18.37 14.51
C GLY A 21 -2.43 18.25 16.04
N GLY A 22 -1.30 17.74 16.50
CA GLY A 22 -0.84 17.77 17.89
C GLY A 22 0.45 18.58 18.04
N GLY A 23 1.03 18.56 19.24
CA GLY A 23 2.23 19.33 19.55
C GLY A 23 1.95 20.83 19.70
N ARG A 24 2.98 21.61 20.06
CA ARG A 24 2.84 23.03 20.43
C ARG A 24 2.34 23.91 19.28
N ASP A 25 2.65 23.53 18.05
CA ASP A 25 2.35 24.29 16.82
C ASP A 25 1.34 23.58 15.88
N GLY A 26 0.83 22.41 16.26
CA GLY A 26 -0.15 21.66 15.46
C GLY A 26 0.43 20.94 14.25
N THR A 27 1.76 20.89 14.12
CA THR A 27 2.44 20.29 12.96
C THR A 27 2.56 18.78 13.06
N LEU A 28 2.50 18.21 14.27
CA LEU A 28 2.59 16.78 14.47
C LEU A 28 1.29 16.09 14.04
N ASP A 29 1.38 15.17 13.10
CA ASP A 29 0.25 14.34 12.69
C ASP A 29 -0.10 13.29 13.76
N VAL A 30 -1.37 13.29 14.18
CA VAL A 30 -1.89 12.38 15.19
C VAL A 30 -3.11 11.66 14.64
N CYS A 31 -3.00 10.34 14.48
CA CYS A 31 -4.12 9.51 14.03
C CYS A 31 -5.28 9.58 15.04
N THR A 32 -6.48 9.89 14.53
CA THR A 32 -7.70 10.07 15.33
C THR A 32 -8.93 9.40 14.71
N ARG A 33 -8.80 8.83 13.51
CA ARG A 33 -9.77 7.94 12.90
C ARG A 33 -9.04 6.95 12.02
N VAL A 34 -9.42 5.68 12.08
CA VAL A 34 -8.84 4.62 11.28
C VAL A 34 -9.96 3.81 10.62
N CYS A 35 -9.74 3.39 9.38
CA CYS A 35 -10.63 2.51 8.64
C CYS A 35 -9.81 1.38 7.99
N ILE A 36 -10.37 0.19 7.99
CA ILE A 36 -9.88 -0.98 7.26
C ILE A 36 -11.04 -1.58 6.49
N VAL A 37 -10.83 -1.82 5.20
CA VAL A 37 -11.79 -2.51 4.32
C VAL A 37 -11.16 -3.75 3.70
N ASP A 38 -11.98 -4.72 3.33
CA ASP A 38 -11.55 -5.88 2.52
C ASP A 38 -11.54 -5.57 1.01
N GLU A 39 -11.20 -6.58 0.20
CA GLU A 39 -11.19 -6.48 -1.27
C GLU A 39 -12.57 -6.19 -1.89
N GLN A 40 -13.65 -6.50 -1.16
CA GLN A 40 -15.04 -6.28 -1.56
C GLN A 40 -15.58 -4.95 -1.02
N GLU A 41 -14.69 -4.09 -0.48
CA GLU A 41 -15.02 -2.76 0.05
C GLU A 41 -15.85 -2.82 1.33
N ALA A 42 -15.97 -3.98 1.98
CA ALA A 42 -16.67 -4.10 3.25
C ALA A 42 -15.77 -3.63 4.39
N ILE A 43 -16.33 -2.83 5.30
CA ILE A 43 -15.62 -2.34 6.49
C ILE A 43 -15.36 -3.50 7.45
N LEU A 44 -14.08 -3.82 7.66
CA LEU A 44 -13.64 -4.78 8.67
C LEU A 44 -13.45 -4.12 10.04
N TYR A 45 -13.00 -2.87 10.04
CA TYR A 45 -12.82 -2.09 11.24
C TYR A 45 -12.89 -0.60 10.93
N GLU A 46 -13.67 0.14 11.70
CA GLU A 46 -13.64 1.58 11.70
C GLU A 46 -13.76 2.10 13.13
N SER A 47 -12.92 3.06 13.49
CA SER A 47 -13.04 3.69 14.80
C SER A 47 -12.42 5.09 14.83
N PHE A 48 -12.98 5.95 15.67
CA PHE A 48 -12.22 7.09 16.20
C PHE A 48 -11.15 6.58 17.16
N VAL A 49 -10.08 7.35 17.32
CA VAL A 49 -8.95 6.98 18.16
C VAL A 49 -8.65 8.11 19.13
N LYS A 50 -8.62 7.77 20.43
CA LYS A 50 -8.24 8.70 21.46
C LYS A 50 -6.72 8.93 21.43
N PRO A 51 -6.26 10.15 21.15
CA PRO A 51 -4.85 10.45 21.01
C PRO A 51 -4.14 10.44 22.36
N LEU A 52 -2.84 10.15 22.37
CA LEU A 52 -2.00 10.17 23.58
C LEU A 52 -1.50 11.56 23.94
N ILE A 53 -1.58 12.51 23.01
CA ILE A 53 -1.18 13.89 23.19
C ILE A 53 -2.36 14.83 22.92
N PRO A 54 -2.35 16.05 23.47
CA PRO A 54 -3.39 17.04 23.20
C PRO A 54 -3.49 17.37 21.70
N VAL A 55 -4.71 17.39 21.19
CA VAL A 55 -5.02 17.91 19.86
C VAL A 55 -5.00 19.43 19.93
N THR A 56 -4.13 20.06 19.15
CA THR A 56 -4.02 21.52 19.05
C THR A 56 -4.66 22.04 17.77
N HIS A 57 -4.86 21.19 16.76
CA HIS A 57 -5.53 21.59 15.52
C HIS A 57 -6.36 20.44 14.92
N TYR A 58 -7.69 20.49 15.00
CA TYR A 58 -8.57 19.42 14.52
C TYR A 58 -8.62 19.23 13.00
N ARG A 59 -8.10 20.21 12.22
CA ARG A 59 -8.16 20.20 10.75
C ARG A 59 -9.58 19.97 10.24
N TYR A 60 -10.54 20.61 10.92
CA TYR A 60 -11.96 20.32 10.81
C TYR A 60 -12.46 20.37 9.36
N GLU A 61 -12.02 21.35 8.58
CA GLU A 61 -12.38 21.51 7.18
C GLU A 61 -12.13 20.25 6.34
N THR A 62 -11.07 19.51 6.63
CA THR A 62 -10.70 18.27 5.93
C THR A 62 -11.18 17.02 6.67
N THR A 63 -11.16 16.99 8.01
CA THR A 63 -11.36 15.73 8.76
C THR A 63 -12.78 15.57 9.29
N GLY A 64 -13.50 16.67 9.52
CA GLY A 64 -14.77 16.69 10.24
C GLY A 64 -14.67 16.25 11.71
N ILE A 65 -13.47 16.09 12.26
CA ILE A 65 -13.27 15.58 13.62
C ILE A 65 -13.55 16.68 14.63
N ARG A 66 -14.32 16.33 15.66
CA ARG A 66 -14.71 17.19 16.76
C ARG A 66 -14.27 16.58 18.09
N PRO A 67 -14.05 17.38 19.15
CA PRO A 67 -13.63 16.88 20.45
C PRO A 67 -14.52 15.76 21.01
N GLU A 68 -15.83 15.83 20.78
CA GLU A 68 -16.83 14.85 21.19
C GLU A 68 -16.58 13.46 20.56
N HIS A 69 -16.09 13.39 19.31
CA HIS A 69 -15.75 12.12 18.67
C HIS A 69 -14.60 11.41 19.40
N LEU A 70 -13.71 12.15 20.07
CA LEU A 70 -12.51 11.62 20.72
C LEU A 70 -12.69 11.32 22.21
N ARG A 71 -13.78 11.81 22.82
CA ARG A 71 -14.01 11.71 24.27
C ARG A 71 -14.10 10.26 24.74
N ASP A 72 -14.96 9.50 24.05
CA ASP A 72 -15.31 8.11 24.35
C ASP A 72 -14.68 7.11 23.35
N ALA A 73 -13.77 7.60 22.52
CA ALA A 73 -13.03 6.77 21.56
C ALA A 73 -12.10 5.78 22.28
N PRO A 74 -11.85 4.59 21.71
CA PRO A 74 -10.86 3.67 22.21
C PRO A 74 -9.46 4.30 22.21
N MET A 75 -8.62 3.87 23.16
CA MET A 75 -7.22 4.29 23.20
C MET A 75 -6.48 3.79 21.95
N VAL A 76 -5.48 4.56 21.48
CA VAL A 76 -4.65 4.16 20.32
C VAL A 76 -4.13 2.73 20.41
N LYS A 77 -3.72 2.26 21.60
CA LYS A 77 -3.28 0.87 21.81
C LYS A 77 -4.34 -0.18 21.49
N GLN A 78 -5.61 0.11 21.75
CA GLN A 78 -6.72 -0.79 21.43
C GLN A 78 -6.98 -0.79 19.92
N ALA A 79 -6.93 0.37 19.28
CA ALA A 79 -7.06 0.47 17.83
C ALA A 79 -5.92 -0.28 17.11
N ILE A 80 -4.67 -0.06 17.51
CA ILE A 80 -3.48 -0.76 16.99
C ILE A 80 -3.67 -2.28 17.08
N ARG A 81 -4.09 -2.80 18.24
CA ARG A 81 -4.33 -4.24 18.42
C ARG A 81 -5.36 -4.75 17.42
N ARG A 82 -6.48 -4.04 17.23
CA ARG A 82 -7.51 -4.43 16.25
C ARG A 82 -6.97 -4.42 14.82
N VAL A 83 -6.18 -3.41 14.44
CA VAL A 83 -5.52 -3.36 13.13
C VAL A 83 -4.56 -4.55 12.97
N GLN A 84 -3.71 -4.81 13.96
CA GLN A 84 -2.76 -5.93 13.95
C GLN A 84 -3.46 -7.28 13.85
N ASP A 85 -4.52 -7.51 14.61
CA ASP A 85 -5.28 -8.77 14.57
C ASP A 85 -5.83 -9.05 13.16
N ILE A 86 -6.32 -8.00 12.47
CA ILE A 86 -6.82 -8.09 11.09
C ILE A 86 -5.68 -8.38 10.11
N LEU A 87 -4.56 -7.68 10.24
CA LEU A 87 -3.40 -7.83 9.34
C LEU A 87 -2.71 -9.19 9.50
N LEU A 88 -2.60 -9.67 10.74
CA LEU A 88 -1.99 -10.96 11.05
C LEU A 88 -2.94 -12.12 10.71
N ASN A 89 -4.25 -11.92 10.75
CA ASN A 89 -5.25 -12.92 10.34
C ASN A 89 -5.04 -14.30 11.01
N GLY A 90 -4.82 -14.28 12.32
CA GLY A 90 -4.57 -15.49 13.12
C GLY A 90 -3.12 -15.97 13.14
N GLU A 91 -2.18 -15.25 12.51
CA GLU A 91 -0.76 -15.45 12.72
C GLU A 91 -0.28 -14.89 14.07
N GLN A 92 0.75 -15.52 14.64
CA GLN A 92 1.47 -14.93 15.77
C GLN A 92 2.38 -13.80 15.27
N SER A 93 2.68 -12.86 16.17
CA SER A 93 3.55 -11.72 15.88
C SER A 93 4.89 -12.16 15.24
N TYR A 94 5.35 -11.39 14.27
CA TYR A 94 6.61 -11.57 13.53
C TYR A 94 7.81 -11.83 14.45
N PRO A 95 8.86 -12.59 14.01
CA PRO A 95 9.15 -13.01 12.63
C PRO A 95 8.85 -14.49 12.31
N TYR A 96 8.31 -15.26 13.26
CA TYR A 96 8.06 -16.69 13.12
C TYR A 96 6.64 -16.98 12.59
N SER A 97 6.29 -16.41 11.44
CA SER A 97 5.07 -16.82 10.75
C SER A 97 5.33 -18.02 9.86
N SER A 98 4.66 -19.13 10.15
CA SER A 98 4.80 -20.42 9.44
C SER A 98 3.67 -20.72 8.46
N ARG A 99 2.62 -19.90 8.44
CA ARG A 99 1.36 -20.23 7.74
C ARG A 99 1.09 -19.40 6.49
N GLY A 100 1.74 -18.25 6.33
CA GLY A 100 1.52 -17.36 5.19
C GLY A 100 0.07 -16.91 5.07
N ALA A 101 -0.65 -16.79 6.18
CA ALA A 101 -2.02 -16.29 6.30
C ALA A 101 -2.11 -14.77 6.55
N ALA A 102 -0.99 -14.06 6.79
CA ALA A 102 -0.96 -12.60 6.88
C ALA A 102 -1.55 -11.95 5.61
N ARG A 103 -2.20 -10.80 5.78
CA ARG A 103 -2.89 -10.10 4.68
C ARG A 103 -1.96 -9.14 3.95
N LEU A 104 -2.23 -8.89 2.67
CA LEU A 104 -1.59 -7.75 2.00
C LEU A 104 -2.20 -6.45 2.54
N LEU A 105 -1.35 -5.49 2.88
CA LEU A 105 -1.76 -4.16 3.32
C LEU A 105 -1.70 -3.19 2.16
N VAL A 106 -2.86 -2.74 1.69
CA VAL A 106 -3.03 -1.77 0.61
C VAL A 106 -3.28 -0.38 1.18
N GLY A 107 -2.79 0.67 0.54
CA GLY A 107 -3.07 2.04 0.94
C GLY A 107 -2.47 3.09 0.02
N HIS A 108 -2.47 4.35 0.47
CA HIS A 108 -1.89 5.48 -0.24
C HIS A 108 -1.07 6.34 0.72
N GLY A 109 0.25 6.15 0.73
CA GLY A 109 1.15 6.74 1.72
C GLY A 109 1.16 5.96 3.04
N LEU A 110 1.22 4.63 2.95
CA LEU A 110 1.12 3.72 4.09
C LEU A 110 2.18 3.98 5.18
N GLU A 111 3.36 4.44 4.80
CA GLU A 111 4.41 4.83 5.75
C GLU A 111 3.90 5.89 6.73
N HIS A 112 3.22 6.92 6.23
CA HIS A 112 2.66 7.97 7.08
C HIS A 112 1.53 7.45 7.99
N ASP A 113 0.62 6.61 7.47
CA ASP A 113 -0.43 5.99 8.29
C ASP A 113 0.17 5.12 9.41
N LEU A 114 1.12 4.26 9.06
CA LEU A 114 1.78 3.34 9.99
C LEU A 114 2.59 4.07 11.07
N ASP A 115 3.32 5.13 10.69
CA ASP A 115 4.07 5.97 11.62
C ASP A 115 3.16 6.63 12.65
N THR A 116 2.02 7.20 12.21
CA THR A 116 1.06 7.85 13.13
C THR A 116 0.35 6.87 14.06
N LEU A 117 0.24 5.60 13.65
CA LEU A 117 -0.22 4.50 14.49
C LEU A 117 0.89 3.90 15.35
N GLY A 118 2.16 4.22 15.12
CA GLY A 118 3.31 3.59 15.78
C GLY A 118 3.39 2.09 15.48
N MET A 119 3.12 1.71 14.23
CA MET A 119 3.07 0.33 13.76
C MET A 119 4.10 0.10 12.66
N ASP A 120 4.68 -1.10 12.62
CA ASP A 120 5.48 -1.57 11.49
C ASP A 120 4.74 -2.68 10.74
N TYR A 121 4.90 -2.70 9.42
CA TYR A 121 4.40 -3.79 8.59
C TYR A 121 5.41 -4.21 7.53
N PRO A 122 5.65 -5.52 7.30
CA PRO A 122 6.71 -5.96 6.40
C PRO A 122 6.57 -5.40 5.00
N ALA A 123 7.66 -4.85 4.45
CA ALA A 123 7.65 -4.19 3.16
C ALA A 123 7.10 -5.06 2.02
N HIS A 124 7.40 -6.36 2.03
CA HIS A 124 6.94 -7.31 1.01
C HIS A 124 5.42 -7.60 1.07
N LEU A 125 4.74 -7.24 2.17
CA LEU A 125 3.28 -7.35 2.31
C LEU A 125 2.57 -6.00 2.12
N ARG A 126 3.31 -4.90 1.91
CA ARG A 126 2.73 -3.57 1.64
C ARG A 126 2.51 -3.36 0.14
N ARG A 127 1.38 -2.74 -0.20
CA ARG A 127 0.99 -2.35 -1.55
C ARG A 127 0.56 -0.89 -1.51
N ASP A 128 1.56 -0.02 -1.59
CA ASP A 128 1.35 1.43 -1.46
C ASP A 128 1.21 2.07 -2.84
N THR A 129 0.03 2.60 -3.12
CA THR A 129 -0.30 3.27 -4.39
C THR A 129 0.44 4.60 -4.58
N ALA A 130 0.97 5.21 -3.51
CA ALA A 130 1.75 6.44 -3.59
C ALA A 130 3.19 6.21 -4.08
N THR A 131 3.73 5.00 -3.88
CA THR A 131 5.12 4.64 -4.21
C THR A 131 5.22 3.56 -5.28
N TYR A 132 4.09 3.06 -5.80
CA TYR A 132 4.06 2.10 -6.89
C TYR A 132 4.42 2.78 -8.22
N PRO A 133 5.56 2.42 -8.88
CA PRO A 133 6.08 3.19 -10.01
C PRO A 133 5.09 3.45 -11.17
N PRO A 134 4.23 2.50 -11.57
CA PRO A 134 3.19 2.74 -12.57
C PRO A 134 2.15 3.83 -12.22
N LEU A 135 2.01 4.18 -10.93
CA LEU A 135 1.09 5.21 -10.44
C LEU A 135 1.82 6.51 -10.04
N MET A 136 3.14 6.53 -10.07
CA MET A 136 3.93 7.72 -9.72
C MET A 136 3.95 8.76 -10.84
N LYS A 137 4.35 9.98 -10.51
CA LYS A 137 4.56 11.03 -11.53
C LYS A 137 5.75 10.66 -12.41
N THR A 138 5.61 10.89 -13.72
CA THR A 138 6.67 10.70 -14.72
C THR A 138 7.71 11.82 -14.74
N SER A 139 7.59 12.81 -13.85
CA SER A 139 8.55 13.90 -13.71
C SER A 139 9.90 13.43 -13.17
N ALA A 140 10.98 14.17 -13.45
CA ALA A 140 12.34 13.86 -12.99
C ALA A 140 12.51 13.68 -11.45
N ARG A 141 11.52 14.11 -10.66
CA ARG A 141 11.40 13.70 -9.24
C ARG A 141 10.35 12.60 -9.12
N LEU A 142 10.76 11.48 -8.54
CA LEU A 142 9.93 10.37 -8.07
C LEU A 142 8.94 10.87 -7.00
N MET A 143 7.86 11.50 -7.43
CA MET A 143 6.84 12.10 -6.57
C MET A 143 5.54 11.32 -6.69
N SER A 144 4.83 11.17 -5.56
CA SER A 144 3.50 10.59 -5.55
C SER A 144 2.48 11.51 -6.25
N ASN A 145 1.54 10.89 -6.93
CA ASN A 145 0.27 11.52 -7.29
C ASN A 145 -0.65 11.51 -6.08
N SER A 146 -1.57 12.48 -5.98
CA SER A 146 -2.60 12.40 -4.95
C SER A 146 -3.58 11.27 -5.28
N VAL A 147 -4.14 10.63 -4.26
CA VAL A 147 -5.22 9.64 -4.44
C VAL A 147 -6.39 10.21 -5.24
N ARG A 148 -6.71 11.50 -5.08
CA ARG A 148 -7.72 12.21 -5.90
C ARG A 148 -7.37 12.26 -7.39
N TYR A 149 -6.10 12.51 -7.71
CA TYR A 149 -5.66 12.47 -9.12
C TYR A 149 -5.72 11.05 -9.68
N LEU A 150 -5.29 10.06 -8.91
CA LEU A 150 -5.26 8.66 -9.33
C LEU A 150 -6.67 8.08 -9.53
N THR A 151 -7.60 8.36 -8.62
CA THR A 151 -9.01 7.96 -8.78
C THR A 151 -9.62 8.56 -10.03
N ARG A 152 -9.44 9.87 -10.25
CA ARG A 152 -9.94 10.55 -11.45
C ARG A 152 -9.34 9.98 -12.74
N SER A 153 -8.02 9.78 -12.78
CA SER A 153 -7.31 9.38 -14.00
C SER A 153 -7.38 7.88 -14.29
N CYS A 154 -7.34 7.03 -13.26
CA CYS A 154 -7.31 5.57 -13.42
C CYS A 154 -8.70 4.91 -13.28
N LEU A 155 -9.59 5.50 -12.48
CA LEU A 155 -10.90 4.92 -12.14
C LEU A 155 -12.10 5.75 -12.65
N GLY A 156 -11.88 7.00 -13.05
CA GLY A 156 -12.89 7.82 -13.73
C GLY A 156 -13.91 8.51 -12.81
N TYR A 157 -13.64 8.60 -11.51
CA TYR A 157 -14.49 9.31 -10.56
C TYR A 157 -13.67 10.22 -9.63
N ASP A 158 -14.30 11.27 -9.10
CA ASP A 158 -13.68 12.17 -8.14
C ASP A 158 -14.01 11.72 -6.70
N ILE A 159 -13.01 11.77 -5.81
CA ILE A 159 -13.17 11.67 -4.36
C ILE A 159 -12.80 12.99 -3.70
N GLN A 160 -13.11 13.11 -2.40
CA GLN A 160 -12.71 14.26 -1.60
C GLN A 160 -13.25 15.58 -2.21
N THR A 161 -14.48 15.52 -2.75
CA THR A 161 -15.13 16.63 -3.44
C THR A 161 -15.82 17.54 -2.44
N GLY A 162 -15.03 18.39 -1.79
CA GLY A 162 -15.53 19.37 -0.81
C GLY A 162 -16.00 18.75 0.50
N GLY A 163 -15.95 19.53 1.57
CA GLY A 163 -16.31 19.06 2.91
C GLY A 163 -15.29 18.07 3.51
N HIS A 164 -15.75 17.26 4.44
CA HIS A 164 -14.90 16.36 5.21
C HIS A 164 -14.59 15.07 4.44
N HIS A 165 -13.32 14.67 4.44
CA HIS A 165 -12.85 13.45 3.81
C HIS A 165 -12.97 12.27 4.78
N HIS A 166 -13.54 11.17 4.31
CA HIS A 166 -13.71 9.96 5.09
C HIS A 166 -12.55 8.97 4.82
N PRO A 167 -11.98 8.30 5.84
CA PRO A 167 -10.91 7.33 5.60
C PRO A 167 -11.37 6.13 4.76
N TYR A 168 -12.66 5.76 4.85
CA TYR A 168 -13.29 4.75 3.98
C TYR A 168 -13.07 5.05 2.49
N ASP A 169 -13.32 6.28 2.03
CA ASP A 169 -13.19 6.64 0.62
C ASP A 169 -11.76 6.45 0.13
N ASP A 170 -10.77 6.76 0.98
CA ASP A 170 -9.36 6.57 0.67
C ASP A 170 -8.99 5.08 0.65
N CYS A 171 -9.53 4.27 1.57
CA CYS A 171 -9.34 2.82 1.60
C CYS A 171 -9.88 2.16 0.33
N VAL A 172 -11.12 2.51 -0.04
CA VAL A 172 -11.78 2.00 -1.24
C VAL A 172 -11.04 2.44 -2.49
N ALA A 173 -10.65 3.71 -2.58
CA ALA A 173 -9.85 4.21 -3.69
C ALA A 173 -8.52 3.46 -3.85
N ALA A 174 -7.77 3.26 -2.75
CA ALA A 174 -6.52 2.51 -2.78
C ALA A 174 -6.73 1.04 -3.18
N MET A 175 -7.77 0.39 -2.64
CA MET A 175 -8.13 -0.99 -2.99
C MET A 175 -8.52 -1.14 -4.46
N GLN A 176 -9.32 -0.23 -4.99
CA GLN A 176 -9.72 -0.24 -6.39
C GLN A 176 -8.53 0.03 -7.33
N LEU A 177 -7.63 0.94 -6.96
CA LEU A 177 -6.36 1.15 -7.68
C LEU A 177 -5.51 -0.12 -7.68
N TYR A 178 -5.32 -0.76 -6.52
CA TYR A 178 -4.60 -2.02 -6.41
C TYR A 178 -5.21 -3.10 -7.32
N ARG A 179 -6.52 -3.34 -7.22
CA ARG A 179 -7.24 -4.32 -8.05
C ARG A 179 -7.15 -3.98 -9.54
N ARG A 180 -7.24 -2.70 -9.91
CA ARG A 180 -7.09 -2.23 -11.29
C ARG A 180 -5.69 -2.55 -11.84
N MET A 181 -4.65 -2.40 -11.02
CA MET A 181 -3.28 -2.74 -11.38
C MET A 181 -3.07 -4.26 -11.47
N CYS A 182 -3.65 -5.04 -10.56
CA CYS A 182 -3.62 -6.51 -10.61
C CYS A 182 -4.30 -7.06 -11.88
N ALA A 183 -5.41 -6.46 -12.29
CA ALA A 183 -6.16 -6.89 -13.48
C ALA A 183 -5.47 -6.54 -14.81
N MET A 184 -4.44 -5.68 -14.81
CA MET A 184 -3.72 -5.34 -16.03
C MET A 184 -3.03 -6.57 -16.60
N SER A 185 -3.18 -6.81 -17.90
CA SER A 185 -2.38 -7.84 -18.57
C SER A 185 -0.92 -7.45 -18.50
N HIS A 186 -0.04 -8.37 -18.11
CA HIS A 186 1.42 -8.21 -18.15
C HIS A 186 1.96 -8.06 -19.60
N LEU A 187 1.07 -7.86 -20.58
CA LEU A 187 1.33 -7.94 -22.02
C LEU A 187 2.15 -6.77 -22.59
N HIS A 188 2.87 -6.01 -21.76
CA HIS A 188 3.95 -5.13 -22.19
C HIS A 188 5.34 -5.64 -21.82
N LEU A 189 5.47 -6.83 -21.21
CA LEU A 189 6.75 -7.44 -20.83
C LEU A 189 6.67 -8.98 -20.93
N HIS A 190 6.32 -9.53 -22.09
CA HIS A 190 6.40 -10.98 -22.31
C HIS A 190 7.76 -11.38 -22.88
N GLY A 191 8.57 -12.02 -22.03
CA GLY A 191 9.72 -12.84 -22.41
C GLY A 191 9.84 -14.05 -21.47
N ARG A 192 9.27 -15.18 -21.89
CA ARG A 192 9.40 -16.61 -21.45
C ARG A 192 9.41 -17.00 -19.94
N PRO A 193 9.06 -18.27 -19.60
CA PRO A 193 8.99 -18.75 -18.23
C PRO A 193 10.38 -19.04 -17.65
N LYS A 194 10.41 -19.01 -16.30
CA LYS A 194 11.53 -19.29 -15.38
C LYS A 194 12.48 -20.40 -15.84
N ASP A 195 13.74 -20.03 -16.02
CA ASP A 195 14.87 -20.87 -15.65
C ASP A 195 15.46 -20.33 -14.33
N ASP A 196 15.74 -21.25 -13.42
CA ASP A 196 16.22 -21.00 -12.06
C ASP A 196 17.65 -20.42 -12.07
N GLU A 197 17.81 -19.10 -11.96
CA GLU A 197 19.05 -18.51 -11.45
C GLU A 197 18.77 -17.36 -10.47
N ASP A 198 19.22 -17.59 -9.23
CA ASP A 198 19.22 -16.73 -8.05
C ASP A 198 20.36 -15.72 -8.20
N GLU A 199 20.07 -14.44 -8.46
CA GLU A 199 21.00 -13.38 -8.04
C GLU A 199 20.30 -12.02 -7.94
N SER A 200 20.61 -11.34 -6.82
CA SER A 200 20.24 -9.98 -6.49
C SER A 200 20.22 -9.03 -7.71
N THR A 201 19.25 -8.12 -7.70
CA THR A 201 18.99 -7.02 -8.66
C THR A 201 20.16 -6.06 -8.92
N VAL A 202 21.35 -6.34 -8.39
CA VAL A 202 22.53 -5.47 -8.47
C VAL A 202 23.39 -5.77 -9.71
N LYS A 203 23.22 -6.91 -10.40
CA LYS A 203 23.97 -7.20 -11.65
C LYS A 203 23.18 -8.01 -12.68
N ALA A 204 22.02 -7.50 -13.14
CA ALA A 204 21.28 -8.12 -14.24
C ALA A 204 22.12 -8.26 -15.54
N PHE A 205 23.17 -7.44 -15.69
CA PHE A 205 24.06 -7.45 -16.85
C PHE A 205 25.52 -7.30 -16.40
N PRO A 206 26.19 -8.38 -15.98
CA PRO A 206 27.58 -8.29 -15.59
C PRO A 206 28.46 -8.01 -16.82
N ALA A 207 29.52 -7.23 -16.65
CA ALA A 207 30.36 -6.72 -17.74
C ALA A 207 30.93 -7.81 -18.68
N TRP A 208 31.02 -9.07 -18.22
CA TRP A 208 31.48 -10.20 -19.03
C TRP A 208 30.45 -10.67 -20.08
N ARG A 209 29.16 -10.35 -19.93
CA ARG A 209 28.12 -10.56 -20.95
C ARG A 209 28.00 -9.40 -21.95
N GLN A 210 28.78 -8.32 -21.79
CA GLN A 210 28.65 -7.12 -22.63
C GLN A 210 28.73 -7.42 -24.13
N ARG A 211 29.68 -8.26 -24.56
CA ARG A 211 29.85 -8.67 -25.97
C ARG A 211 28.71 -9.53 -26.52
N GLU A 212 27.99 -10.24 -25.65
CA GLU A 212 26.82 -11.03 -26.01
C GLU A 212 25.63 -10.09 -26.22
N LEU A 213 25.39 -9.18 -25.28
CA LEU A 213 24.34 -8.16 -25.35
C LEU A 213 24.48 -7.24 -26.57
N GLU A 214 25.70 -6.83 -26.92
CA GLU A 214 25.98 -6.01 -28.10
C GLU A 214 25.69 -6.70 -29.44
N ARG A 215 25.56 -8.04 -29.45
CA ARG A 215 25.24 -8.82 -30.65
C ARG A 215 23.76 -9.16 -30.77
N MET A 216 22.98 -8.93 -29.72
CA MET A 216 21.55 -9.23 -29.68
C MET A 216 20.76 -8.16 -30.43
N SER A 217 19.61 -8.54 -30.98
CA SER A 217 18.69 -7.58 -31.57
C SER A 217 18.02 -6.72 -30.49
N PRO A 218 17.51 -5.52 -30.82
CA PRO A 218 16.73 -4.71 -29.89
C PRO A 218 15.56 -5.48 -29.28
N GLU A 219 14.90 -6.34 -30.06
CA GLU A 219 13.78 -7.18 -29.62
C GLU A 219 14.23 -8.22 -28.57
N GLU A 220 15.39 -8.83 -28.76
CA GLU A 220 15.95 -9.79 -27.81
C GLU A 220 16.37 -9.10 -26.49
N LEU A 221 16.98 -7.92 -26.56
CA LEU A 221 17.32 -7.12 -25.39
C LEU A 221 16.06 -6.69 -24.62
N LEU A 222 15.02 -6.26 -25.32
CA LEU A 222 13.73 -5.94 -24.72
C LEU A 222 13.08 -7.18 -24.07
N ALA A 223 13.20 -8.35 -24.68
CA ALA A 223 12.67 -9.60 -24.13
C ALA A 223 13.35 -10.03 -22.82
N MET A 224 14.62 -9.65 -22.61
CA MET A 224 15.35 -9.93 -21.36
C MET A 224 15.20 -8.83 -20.30
N SER A 225 14.69 -7.67 -20.68
CA SER A 225 14.54 -6.53 -19.77
C SER A 225 13.47 -6.84 -18.72
N LYS A 226 13.82 -6.67 -17.44
CA LYS A 226 12.89 -6.78 -16.30
C LYS A 226 12.74 -5.42 -15.62
N PRO A 227 11.53 -5.07 -15.16
CA PRO A 227 11.35 -3.88 -14.36
C PRO A 227 12.11 -4.03 -13.03
N ASP A 228 12.59 -2.91 -12.51
CA ASP A 228 13.25 -2.79 -11.20
C ASP A 228 12.24 -2.77 -10.03
N TYR A 229 10.95 -2.94 -10.32
CA TYR A 229 9.85 -3.02 -9.36
C TYR A 229 9.01 -4.29 -9.55
N GLN A 230 8.32 -4.71 -8.48
CA GLN A 230 7.40 -5.85 -8.52
C GLN A 230 6.04 -5.44 -9.10
N CYS A 231 5.67 -5.96 -10.28
CA CYS A 231 4.35 -5.70 -10.85
C CYS A 231 3.25 -6.41 -10.05
N TRP A 232 2.24 -5.66 -9.61
CA TRP A 232 1.08 -6.24 -8.92
C TRP A 232 0.19 -7.09 -9.84
N CYS A 233 0.35 -6.96 -11.16
CA CYS A 233 -0.27 -7.82 -12.16
C CYS A 233 0.16 -9.30 -12.06
N LEU A 234 1.30 -9.58 -11.42
CA LEU A 234 1.78 -10.94 -11.15
C LEU A 234 1.15 -11.55 -9.88
N GLU A 235 0.29 -10.81 -9.19
CA GLU A 235 -0.33 -11.23 -7.92
C GLU A 235 -1.74 -11.78 -8.12
N ASP A 236 -2.38 -11.55 -9.28
CA ASP A 236 -3.71 -12.08 -9.55
C ASP A 236 -3.65 -13.58 -9.92
N VAL A 237 -4.23 -14.40 -9.03
CA VAL A 237 -4.31 -15.87 -9.18
C VAL A 237 -5.43 -16.28 -10.15
N ARG A 238 -6.31 -15.37 -10.58
CA ARG A 238 -7.44 -15.72 -11.48
C ARG A 238 -7.04 -15.92 -12.95
N ARG A 239 -5.74 -15.92 -13.27
CA ARG A 239 -5.21 -16.01 -14.65
C ARG A 239 -4.29 -17.22 -14.91
N CYS A 240 -4.30 -18.26 -14.06
CA CYS A 240 -3.75 -19.57 -14.41
C CYS A 240 -4.88 -20.58 -14.66
#